data_AF-A0A811NFU2-F1
#
_entry.id   AF-A0A811NFU2-F1
#
_cell.length_a   1.000
_cell.length_b   1.000
_cell.length_c   1.000
_cell.angle_alpha   90.00
_cell.angle_beta   90.00
_cell.angle_gamma   90.00
#
_symmetry.space_group_name_H-M   'P 1'
#
loop_
_entity.id
_entity.type
_entity.pdbx_description
1 polymer ?
#
loop_
_entity_poly.entity_id
_entity_poly.type
_entity_poly.pdbx_seq_one_letter_code
_entity_poly.pdbx_strand_id
1 'polypeptide(L)'
;MASLGCPGAVLVPRCFVIFNGTNWGDFVFHMEVHMDGQLLWGYLTGERIYPPRPLLPTLPTYPPDADDDAKSALLEAFEAEMESYQSDLGVYETWLREEKSAKAILLASMEVDLLLSLRGLATSHLIWDHLRRSYEIRNEVMYLAVIEEAQSLR
;
A
#
# COMPACT_ATOMS: atom_id res chain seq x y z
N MET A 1 9.12 15.73 29.22
CA MET A 1 7.71 15.52 29.58
C MET A 1 7.12 14.57 28.54
N ALA A 2 6.81 13.33 28.92
CA ALA A 2 6.15 12.38 28.03
C ALA A 2 4.64 12.68 28.06
N SER A 3 4.07 13.03 26.90
CA SER A 3 2.63 13.17 26.73
C SER A 3 2.00 11.78 26.83
N LEU A 4 1.20 11.55 27.89
CA LEU A 4 0.31 10.39 27.96
C LEU A 4 -0.70 10.49 26.80
N GLY A 5 -0.59 9.57 25.85
CA GLY A 5 -1.55 9.44 24.74
C GLY A 5 -2.96 9.17 25.25
N CYS A 6 -3.96 9.67 24.52
CA CYS A 6 -5.37 9.41 24.78
C CYS A 6 -5.63 7.88 24.83
N PRO A 7 -6.30 7.36 25.88
CA PRO A 7 -6.76 5.98 25.90
C PRO A 7 -7.69 5.74 24.71
N GLY A 8 -7.25 4.94 23.74
CA GLY A 8 -8.01 4.63 22.51
C GLY A 8 -7.44 5.23 21.23
N ALA A 9 -6.37 6.04 21.28
CA ALA A 9 -5.66 6.44 20.07
C ALA A 9 -4.83 5.25 19.54
N VAL A 10 -5.21 4.73 18.38
CA VAL A 10 -4.37 3.76 17.64
C VAL A 10 -3.08 4.49 17.27
N LEU A 11 -1.97 4.09 17.87
CA LEU A 11 -0.66 4.58 17.48
C LEU A 11 -0.34 4.00 16.11
N VAL A 12 -0.43 4.82 15.08
CA VAL A 12 0.09 4.47 13.75
C VAL A 12 1.61 4.43 13.88
N PRO A 13 2.27 3.30 13.56
CA PRO A 13 3.73 3.24 13.51
C PRO A 13 4.25 4.33 12.58
N ARG A 14 5.30 5.02 12.98
CA ARG A 14 5.97 6.02 12.15
C ARG A 14 7.40 5.58 11.92
N CYS A 15 7.89 5.86 10.72
CA CYS A 15 9.30 5.81 10.48
C CYS A 15 10.00 6.83 11.38
N PHE A 16 11.20 6.50 11.84
CA PHE A 16 11.97 7.39 12.71
C PHE A 16 12.37 8.68 11.99
N VAL A 17 12.60 8.60 10.68
CA VAL A 17 12.89 9.74 9.82
C VAL A 17 11.57 10.27 9.25
N ILE A 18 11.29 11.54 9.55
CA ILE A 18 10.16 12.26 8.96
C ILE A 18 10.64 12.94 7.68
N PHE A 19 9.91 12.72 6.59
CA PHE A 19 10.18 13.36 5.32
C PHE A 19 9.76 14.83 5.35
N ASN A 20 10.69 15.72 5.02
CA ASN A 20 10.49 17.18 5.00
C ASN A 20 10.72 17.81 3.62
N GLY A 21 10.85 16.99 2.57
CA GLY A 21 11.06 17.46 1.20
C GLY A 21 12.52 17.70 0.79
N THR A 22 13.47 17.66 1.73
CA THR A 22 14.92 17.82 1.42
C THR A 22 15.74 16.58 1.73
N ASN A 23 15.23 15.69 2.60
CA ASN A 23 15.92 14.48 3.06
C ASN A 23 15.49 13.20 2.32
N TRP A 24 15.23 13.26 1.00
CA TRP A 24 14.69 12.13 0.24
C TRP A 24 15.51 10.84 0.37
N GLY A 25 16.85 10.91 0.25
CA GLY A 25 17.71 9.74 0.32
C GLY A 25 17.63 9.02 1.68
N ASP A 26 17.76 9.77 2.77
CA ASP A 26 17.65 9.23 4.13
C ASP A 26 16.24 8.68 4.39
N PHE A 27 15.21 9.39 3.92
CA PHE A 27 13.82 8.96 4.06
C PHE A 27 13.58 7.63 3.35
N VAL A 28 14.05 7.46 2.11
CA VAL A 28 13.90 6.21 1.35
C VAL A 28 14.55 5.04 2.08
N PHE A 29 15.81 5.20 2.49
CA PHE A 29 16.54 4.14 3.19
C PHE A 29 15.83 3.72 4.48
N HIS A 30 15.40 4.69 5.29
CA HIS A 30 14.71 4.39 6.53
C HIS A 30 13.32 3.80 6.33
N MET A 31 12.60 4.25 5.30
CA MET A 31 11.28 3.69 4.94
C MET A 31 11.39 2.25 4.45
N GLU A 32 12.39 1.93 3.64
CA GLU A 32 12.67 0.57 3.20
C GLU A 32 12.88 -0.35 4.41
N VAL A 33 13.82 -0.02 5.29
CA VAL A 33 14.11 -0.82 6.50
C VAL A 33 12.88 -0.95 7.41
N HIS A 34 12.15 0.15 7.62
CA HIS A 34 10.98 0.16 8.51
C HIS A 34 9.80 -0.65 7.97
N MET A 35 9.53 -0.55 6.66
CA MET A 35 8.42 -1.22 6.00
C MET A 35 8.74 -2.67 5.67
N ASP A 36 9.98 -2.99 5.30
CA ASP A 36 10.41 -4.36 5.01
C ASP A 36 10.32 -5.23 6.27
N GLY A 37 10.72 -4.70 7.42
CA GLY A 37 10.52 -5.35 8.72
C GLY A 37 9.05 -5.62 9.10
N GLN A 38 8.10 -5.02 8.38
CA GLN A 38 6.65 -5.23 8.52
C GLN A 38 6.03 -5.94 7.30
N LEU A 39 6.84 -6.34 6.32
CA LEU A 39 6.41 -6.91 5.03
C LEU A 39 5.52 -5.99 4.18
N LEU A 40 5.63 -4.68 4.40
CA LEU A 40 4.83 -3.64 3.74
C LEU A 40 5.56 -2.97 2.58
N TRP A 41 6.88 -3.14 2.46
CA TRP A 41 7.69 -2.44 1.45
C TRP A 41 7.20 -2.67 0.02
N GLY A 42 6.86 -3.92 -0.32
CA GLY A 42 6.34 -4.26 -1.65
C GLY A 42 5.02 -3.56 -2.03
N TYR A 43 4.26 -3.03 -1.06
CA TYR A 43 3.06 -2.22 -1.35
C TYR A 43 3.44 -0.81 -1.84
N LEU A 44 4.53 -0.24 -1.33
CA LEU A 44 5.06 1.05 -1.78
C LEU A 44 5.72 0.94 -3.16
N THR A 45 6.56 -0.08 -3.35
CA THR A 45 7.29 -0.26 -4.62
C THR A 45 6.38 -0.75 -5.75
N GLY A 46 5.20 -1.28 -5.43
CA GLY A 46 4.26 -1.86 -6.39
C GLY A 46 4.55 -3.32 -6.74
N GLU A 47 5.50 -3.95 -6.06
CA GLU A 47 5.76 -5.40 -6.18
C GLU A 47 4.56 -6.24 -5.70
N ARG A 48 3.80 -5.74 -4.72
CA ARG A 48 2.56 -6.37 -4.26
C ARG A 48 1.40 -5.94 -5.16
N ILE A 49 1.07 -6.81 -6.11
CA ILE A 49 -0.01 -6.59 -7.08
C ILE A 49 -1.36 -6.39 -6.36
N TYR A 50 -2.14 -5.40 -6.82
CA TYR A 50 -3.52 -5.21 -6.40
C TYR A 50 -4.38 -6.40 -6.86
N PRO A 51 -4.89 -7.24 -5.94
CA PRO A 51 -5.72 -8.37 -6.33
C PRO A 51 -7.07 -7.87 -6.86
N PRO A 52 -7.64 -8.54 -7.87
CA PRO A 52 -8.99 -8.23 -8.33
C PRO A 52 -9.99 -8.46 -7.18
N ARG A 53 -11.03 -7.63 -7.11
CA ARG A 53 -12.10 -7.86 -6.15
C ARG A 53 -12.86 -9.13 -6.53
N PRO A 54 -12.96 -10.14 -5.64
CA PRO A 54 -13.69 -11.36 -5.94
C PRO A 54 -15.18 -11.08 -6.14
N LEU A 55 -15.78 -11.81 -7.07
CA LEU A 55 -17.21 -11.74 -7.36
C LEU A 55 -17.92 -12.87 -6.64
N LEU A 56 -19.01 -12.54 -5.96
CA LEU A 56 -19.82 -13.54 -5.27
C LEU A 56 -20.43 -14.52 -6.29
N PRO A 57 -20.25 -15.84 -6.11
CA PRO A 57 -20.88 -16.84 -6.97
C PRO A 57 -22.40 -16.70 -7.00
N THR A 58 -23.00 -16.96 -8.16
CA THR A 58 -24.45 -16.88 -8.32
C THR A 58 -25.07 -18.23 -7.99
N LEU A 59 -26.21 -18.22 -7.28
CA LEU A 59 -26.91 -19.45 -6.93
C LEU A 59 -27.27 -20.25 -8.20
N PRO A 60 -27.06 -21.58 -8.21
CA PRO A 60 -27.39 -22.41 -9.35
C PRO A 60 -28.89 -22.36 -9.64
N THR A 61 -29.22 -22.32 -10.93
CA THR A 61 -30.59 -22.43 -11.42
C THR A 61 -30.81 -23.84 -11.94
N TYR A 62 -31.83 -24.53 -11.42
CA TYR A 62 -32.14 -25.88 -11.83
C TYR A 62 -33.00 -25.91 -13.10
N PRO A 63 -32.63 -26.70 -14.11
CA PRO A 63 -33.53 -27.03 -15.20
C PRO A 63 -34.82 -27.70 -14.69
N PRO A 64 -36.00 -27.46 -15.33
CA PRO A 64 -37.27 -28.04 -14.90
C PRO A 64 -37.29 -29.57 -14.89
N ASP A 65 -36.47 -30.18 -15.73
CA ASP A 65 -36.33 -31.61 -15.98
C ASP A 65 -35.06 -32.22 -15.35
N ALA A 66 -34.33 -31.44 -14.54
CA ALA A 66 -33.13 -31.94 -13.87
C ALA A 66 -33.46 -33.05 -12.88
N ASP A 67 -32.82 -34.20 -13.07
CA ASP A 67 -32.79 -35.26 -12.08
C ASP A 67 -31.93 -34.87 -10.87
N ASP A 68 -31.97 -35.71 -9.83
CA ASP A 68 -31.31 -35.41 -8.57
C ASP A 68 -29.78 -35.48 -8.69
N ASP A 69 -29.24 -36.26 -9.63
CA ASP A 69 -27.81 -36.33 -9.91
C ASP A 69 -27.33 -35.00 -10.55
N ALA A 70 -28.08 -34.47 -11.52
CA ALA A 70 -27.80 -33.19 -12.15
C ALA A 70 -27.91 -32.02 -11.17
N LYS A 71 -28.89 -32.04 -10.25
CA LYS A 71 -29.00 -31.03 -9.18
C LYS A 71 -27.82 -31.10 -8.23
N SER A 72 -27.42 -32.31 -7.84
CA SER A 72 -26.28 -32.54 -6.95
C SER A 72 -24.99 -32.03 -7.58
N ALA A 73 -24.76 -32.32 -8.86
CA ALA A 73 -23.58 -31.81 -9.58
C ALA A 73 -23.55 -30.28 -9.67
N LEU A 74 -24.70 -29.62 -9.87
CA LEU A 74 -24.79 -28.15 -9.87
C LEU A 74 -24.49 -27.55 -8.49
N LEU A 75 -24.93 -28.21 -7.41
CA LEU A 75 -24.63 -27.80 -6.04
C LEU A 75 -23.15 -27.98 -5.72
N GLU A 76 -22.56 -29.14 -6.05
CA GLU A 76 -21.13 -29.39 -5.86
C GLU A 76 -20.25 -28.37 -6.60
N ALA A 77 -20.62 -28.04 -7.85
CA ALA A 77 -19.93 -27.00 -8.61
C ALA A 77 -20.03 -25.61 -7.95
N PHE A 78 -21.21 -25.25 -7.45
CA PHE A 78 -21.40 -24.00 -6.72
C PHE A 78 -20.64 -23.96 -5.40
N GLU A 79 -20.58 -25.06 -4.66
CA GLU A 79 -19.81 -25.18 -3.42
C GLU A 79 -18.31 -25.02 -3.69
N ALA A 80 -17.79 -25.64 -4.75
CA ALA A 80 -16.40 -25.47 -5.17
C ALA A 80 -16.10 -24.01 -5.59
N GLU A 81 -17.03 -23.35 -6.30
CA GLU A 81 -16.90 -21.93 -6.66
C GLU A 81 -16.93 -21.04 -5.40
N MET A 82 -17.78 -21.38 -4.41
CA MET A 82 -17.86 -20.68 -3.12
C MET A 82 -16.56 -20.80 -2.32
N GLU A 83 -15.94 -21.98 -2.31
CA GLU A 83 -14.65 -22.20 -1.66
C GLU A 83 -13.56 -21.35 -2.31
N SER A 84 -13.50 -21.32 -3.65
CA SER A 84 -12.59 -20.44 -4.39
C SER A 84 -12.82 -18.97 -4.07
N TYR A 85 -14.08 -18.52 -4.08
CA TYR A 85 -14.45 -17.15 -3.75
C TYR A 85 -14.00 -16.75 -2.33
N GLN A 86 -14.19 -17.62 -1.33
CA GLN A 86 -13.78 -17.35 0.04
C GLN A 86 -12.26 -17.23 0.17
N SER A 87 -11.52 -18.10 -0.53
CA SER A 87 -10.06 -18.04 -0.59
C SER A 87 -9.59 -16.71 -1.19
N ASP A 88 -10.12 -16.33 -2.36
CA ASP A 88 -9.78 -15.08 -3.04
C ASP A 88 -10.18 -13.86 -2.21
N LEU A 89 -11.31 -13.92 -1.50
CA LEU A 89 -11.77 -12.87 -0.60
C LEU A 89 -10.78 -12.66 0.55
N GLY A 90 -10.30 -13.75 1.17
CA GLY A 90 -9.29 -13.68 2.21
C GLY A 90 -7.98 -13.03 1.74
N VAL A 91 -7.55 -13.32 0.51
CA VAL A 91 -6.38 -12.68 -0.12
C VAL A 91 -6.64 -11.19 -0.34
N TYR A 92 -7.80 -10.83 -0.91
CA TYR A 92 -8.18 -9.45 -1.18
C TYR A 92 -8.28 -8.61 0.10
N GLU A 93 -8.92 -9.12 1.14
CA GLU A 93 -9.07 -8.44 2.43
C GLU A 93 -7.72 -8.26 3.14
N THR A 94 -6.86 -9.27 3.06
CA THR A 94 -5.49 -9.18 3.57
C THR A 94 -4.71 -8.09 2.85
N TRP A 95 -4.72 -8.10 1.52
CA TRP A 95 -4.06 -7.05 0.74
C TRP A 95 -4.59 -5.66 1.12
N LEU A 96 -5.90 -5.49 1.24
CA LEU A 96 -6.52 -4.20 1.57
C LEU A 96 -6.11 -3.69 2.96
N ARG A 97 -5.96 -4.58 3.94
CA ARG A 97 -5.50 -4.22 5.28
C ARG A 97 -4.05 -3.76 5.26
N GLU A 98 -3.17 -4.53 4.63
CA GLU A 98 -1.74 -4.19 4.56
C GLU A 98 -1.51 -2.93 3.73
N GLU A 99 -2.24 -2.74 2.62
CA GLU A 99 -2.21 -1.51 1.83
C GLU A 99 -2.62 -0.28 2.66
N LYS A 100 -3.69 -0.40 3.48
CA LYS A 100 -4.09 0.68 4.40
C LYS A 100 -3.02 0.95 5.44
N SER A 101 -2.36 -0.08 5.95
CA SER A 101 -1.25 0.04 6.91
C SER A 101 -0.06 0.78 6.30
N ALA A 102 0.38 0.32 5.12
CA ALA A 102 1.47 0.92 4.37
C ALA A 102 1.18 2.40 4.05
N LYS A 103 -0.03 2.70 3.59
CA LYS A 103 -0.47 4.07 3.32
C LYS A 103 -0.48 4.93 4.59
N ALA A 104 -0.96 4.40 5.71
CA ALA A 104 -1.01 5.12 6.98
C ALA A 104 0.39 5.46 7.51
N ILE A 105 1.31 4.49 7.50
CA ILE A 105 2.70 4.70 7.94
C ILE A 105 3.40 5.70 7.02
N LEU A 106 3.23 5.58 5.70
CA LEU A 106 3.80 6.51 4.73
C LEU A 106 3.35 7.94 5.03
N LEU A 107 2.04 8.20 5.12
CA LEU A 107 1.50 9.53 5.40
C LEU A 107 1.89 10.05 6.79
N ALA A 108 1.98 9.18 7.80
CA ALA A 108 2.37 9.56 9.15
C ALA A 108 3.87 9.86 9.29
N SER A 109 4.68 9.46 8.31
CA SER A 109 6.14 9.66 8.26
C SER A 109 6.54 10.87 7.42
N MET A 110 5.64 11.83 7.22
CA MET A 110 5.86 13.02 6.38
C MET A 110 5.33 14.28 7.06
N GLU A 111 5.93 15.41 6.73
CA GLU A 111 5.41 16.71 7.14
C GLU A 111 4.06 17.02 6.48
N VAL A 112 3.19 17.70 7.22
CA VAL A 112 1.78 17.94 6.84
C VAL A 112 1.67 18.75 5.54
N ASP A 113 2.58 19.69 5.31
CA ASP A 113 2.56 20.56 4.13
C ASP A 113 2.73 19.78 2.82
N LEU A 114 3.37 18.61 2.88
CA LEU A 114 3.60 17.75 1.72
C LEU A 114 2.36 16.92 1.37
N LEU A 115 1.47 16.69 2.34
CA LEU A 115 0.31 15.81 2.19
C LEU A 115 -0.74 16.34 1.21
N LEU A 116 -0.82 17.66 1.02
CA LEU A 116 -1.78 18.28 0.10
C LEU A 116 -1.56 17.82 -1.35
N SER A 117 -0.29 17.63 -1.76
CA SER A 117 0.07 17.14 -3.09
C SER A 117 -0.35 15.70 -3.36
N LEU A 118 -0.59 14.93 -2.29
CA LEU A 118 -0.89 13.50 -2.34
C LEU A 118 -2.39 13.22 -2.35
N ARG A 119 -3.22 14.25 -2.18
CA ARG A 119 -4.66 14.11 -2.09
C ARG A 119 -5.22 13.51 -3.38
N GLY A 120 -6.02 12.45 -3.23
CA GLY A 120 -6.68 11.76 -4.35
C GLY A 120 -5.87 10.59 -4.92
N LEU A 121 -4.62 10.39 -4.49
CA LEU A 121 -3.87 9.18 -4.86
C LEU A 121 -4.44 7.97 -4.12
N ALA A 122 -4.87 6.98 -4.91
CA ALA A 122 -5.67 5.85 -4.42
C ALA A 122 -4.84 4.92 -3.52
N THR A 123 -3.60 4.62 -3.91
CA THR A 123 -2.76 3.62 -3.25
C THR A 123 -1.45 4.20 -2.70
N SER A 124 -0.83 3.49 -1.77
CA SER A 124 0.50 3.74 -1.22
C SER A 124 1.54 3.77 -2.34
N HIS A 125 1.45 2.85 -3.31
CA HIS A 125 2.28 2.85 -4.52
C HIS A 125 2.19 4.17 -5.31
N LEU A 126 0.98 4.65 -5.60
CA LEU A 126 0.82 5.89 -6.37
C LEU A 126 1.37 7.10 -5.61
N ILE A 127 1.23 7.11 -4.28
CA ILE A 127 1.85 8.13 -3.43
C ILE A 127 3.37 8.04 -3.50
N TRP A 128 3.93 6.85 -3.31
CA TRP A 128 5.36 6.60 -3.33
C TRP A 128 6.00 7.02 -4.66
N ASP A 129 5.38 6.61 -5.76
CA ASP A 129 5.84 6.90 -7.11
C ASP A 129 5.77 8.41 -7.44
N HIS A 130 4.74 9.11 -6.96
CA HIS A 130 4.67 10.57 -7.05
C HIS A 130 5.82 11.26 -6.31
N LEU A 131 6.11 10.81 -5.09
CA LEU A 131 7.20 11.36 -4.27
C LEU A 131 8.55 11.12 -4.92
N ARG A 132 8.81 9.89 -5.36
CA ARG A 132 10.04 9.54 -6.07
C ARG A 132 10.26 10.45 -7.27
N ARG A 133 9.29 10.57 -8.16
CA ARG A 133 9.39 11.48 -9.34
C ARG A 133 9.62 12.94 -8.94
N SER A 134 9.04 13.38 -7.83
CA SER A 134 9.11 14.76 -7.40
C SER A 134 10.44 15.13 -6.73
N TYR A 135 11.05 14.20 -5.99
CA TYR A 135 12.15 14.52 -5.08
C TYR A 135 13.46 13.84 -5.42
N GLU A 136 13.45 12.70 -6.13
CA GLU A 136 14.67 12.05 -6.60
C GLU A 136 15.43 12.97 -7.56
N ILE A 137 14.75 13.46 -8.60
CA ILE A 137 15.31 14.37 -9.61
C ILE A 137 15.76 15.70 -8.97
N ARG A 138 14.97 16.26 -8.05
CA ARG A 138 15.34 17.52 -7.39
C ARG A 138 16.57 17.38 -6.52
N ASN A 139 16.72 16.25 -5.83
CA ASN A 139 17.87 16.02 -4.98
C ASN A 139 19.14 15.81 -5.81
N GLU A 140 19.07 15.05 -6.92
CA GLU A 140 20.20 14.90 -7.86
C GLU A 140 20.68 16.24 -8.40
N VAL A 141 19.76 17.10 -8.88
CA VAL A 141 20.10 18.43 -9.41
C VAL A 141 20.72 19.31 -8.32
N MET A 142 20.18 19.27 -7.10
CA MET A 142 20.72 20.03 -5.98
C MET A 142 22.13 19.56 -5.59
N TYR A 143 22.37 18.25 -5.55
CA TYR A 143 23.70 17.69 -5.30
C TYR A 143 24.72 18.12 -6.36
N LEU A 144 24.34 18.07 -7.64
CA LEU A 144 25.21 18.51 -8.73
C LEU A 144 25.55 20.00 -8.65
N ALA A 145 24.57 20.86 -8.38
CA ALA A 145 24.80 22.29 -8.21
C ALA A 145 25.77 22.61 -7.06
N VAL A 146 25.65 21.91 -5.93
CA VAL A 146 26.57 22.05 -4.79
C VAL A 146 28.00 21.63 -5.17
N ILE A 147 28.15 20.55 -5.95
CA ILE A 147 29.45 20.09 -6.43
C ILE A 147 30.08 21.13 -7.38
N GLU A 148 29.32 21.66 -8.33
CA GLU A 148 29.79 22.66 -9.28
C GLU A 148 30.20 23.97 -8.58
N GLU A 149 29.41 24.45 -7.61
CA GLU A 149 29.75 25.62 -6.81
C GLU A 149 31.04 25.38 -5.99
N ALA A 150 31.15 24.24 -5.33
CA ALA A 150 32.35 23.88 -4.57
C ALA A 150 33.61 23.77 -5.46
N GLN A 151 33.44 23.40 -6.73
CA GLN A 151 34.53 23.39 -7.72
C GLN A 151 34.86 24.79 -8.25
N SER A 152 33.87 25.67 -8.41
CA SER A 152 34.07 27.07 -8.83
C SER A 152 34.78 27.92 -7.76
N LEU A 153 34.76 27.50 -6.51
CA LEU A 153 35.40 28.17 -5.38
C LEU A 153 36.85 27.69 -5.13
N ARG A 154 37.36 26.76 -5.94
CA ARG A 154 38.76 26.30 -5.93
C ARG A 154 39.59 27.00 -7.01
#